data_AF-A0A2A4B8S7-F1
#
_entry.id   AF-A0A2A4B8S7-F1
#
_cell.length_a   1.000
_cell.length_b   1.000
_cell.length_c   1.000
_cell.angle_alpha   90.00
_cell.angle_beta   90.00
_cell.angle_gamma   90.00
#
_symmetry.space_group_name_H-M   'P 1'
#
loop_
_entity.id
_entity.type
_entity.pdbx_description
1 polymer ?
#
loop_
_entity_poly.entity_id
_entity_poly.type
_entity_poly.pdbx_seq_one_letter_code
_entity_poly.pdbx_strand_id
1 'polypeptide(L)'
;MDRAAKRETLQEGSLTKADSFSGKSLAEYAGDIQTGIGAFEVGDFDDLRMLGMAASLAVQIRGLPEIEYPVLARVSDSLFNIPTVALKPVLRTLEEVGMVRLYETGKTITKVDPEVPYFEDVYQKIGDYSSEFRLNETEQAMVRIMAELQKKPENKDRLLSRTGMESSLLDRCLAIGSESGLIADHRVRGTNRTLESCILR
;
A
#
# COMPACT_ATOMS: atom_id res chain seq x y z
N MET A 1 41.77 -30.41 1.37
CA MET A 1 41.50 -29.95 -0.01
C MET A 1 40.43 -30.86 -0.58
N ASP A 2 39.16 -30.52 -0.68
CA ASP A 2 38.47 -29.27 -0.38
C ASP A 2 37.00 -29.62 -0.12
N ARG A 3 36.47 -29.16 1.01
CA ARG A 3 35.04 -29.23 1.37
C ARG A 3 34.49 -27.82 1.12
N ALA A 4 33.97 -27.55 -0.06
CA ALA A 4 33.20 -26.34 -0.33
C ALA A 4 32.34 -26.52 -1.59
N ALA A 5 31.22 -25.80 -1.65
CA ALA A 5 30.27 -25.73 -2.77
C ALA A 5 29.21 -26.85 -2.86
N LYS A 6 28.50 -27.08 -1.74
CA LYS A 6 27.14 -27.65 -1.80
C LYS A 6 26.23 -26.87 -0.85
N ARG A 7 25.81 -25.68 -1.28
CA ARG A 7 24.71 -24.86 -0.72
C ARG A 7 24.46 -23.72 -1.72
N GLU A 8 23.18 -23.34 -1.86
CA GLU A 8 22.62 -22.31 -2.76
C GLU A 8 22.02 -22.82 -4.07
N THR A 9 20.96 -23.62 -3.92
CA THR A 9 19.77 -23.56 -4.79
C THR A 9 18.55 -23.79 -3.90
N LEU A 10 18.17 -22.75 -3.14
CA LEU A 10 16.82 -22.60 -2.59
C LEU A 10 16.05 -21.88 -3.70
N GLN A 11 15.39 -22.63 -4.58
CA GLN A 11 13.93 -22.69 -4.59
C GLN A 11 13.31 -21.30 -4.47
N GLU A 12 13.32 -20.56 -5.58
CA GLU A 12 12.33 -19.53 -5.87
C GLU A 12 10.95 -20.23 -5.82
N GLY A 13 10.28 -20.06 -4.68
CA GLY A 13 8.91 -20.46 -4.48
C GLY A 13 8.05 -19.73 -5.49
N SER A 14 7.55 -20.48 -6.46
CA SER A 14 6.64 -20.02 -7.50
C SER A 14 5.35 -19.48 -6.88
N LEU A 15 5.30 -18.17 -6.64
CA LEU A 15 4.05 -17.43 -6.54
C LEU A 15 3.28 -17.64 -7.84
N THR A 16 2.14 -18.34 -7.72
CA THR A 16 1.23 -18.61 -8.82
C THR A 16 0.86 -17.33 -9.55
N LYS A 17 1.15 -17.36 -10.85
CA LYS A 17 1.13 -16.28 -11.85
C LYS A 17 -0.29 -15.80 -12.25
N ALA A 18 -1.29 -15.91 -11.38
CA ALA A 18 -2.70 -15.80 -11.77
C ALA A 18 -3.45 -14.56 -11.28
N ASP A 19 -3.02 -13.87 -10.23
CA ASP A 19 -3.68 -12.64 -9.76
C ASP A 19 -2.64 -11.51 -9.64
N SER A 20 -2.30 -10.89 -10.77
CA SER A 20 -1.73 -9.55 -10.75
C SER A 20 -2.84 -8.61 -10.28
N PHE A 21 -2.82 -8.21 -9.01
CA PHE A 21 -3.68 -7.13 -8.54
C PHE A 21 -3.26 -5.88 -9.33
N SER A 22 -4.06 -5.50 -10.32
CA SER A 22 -3.83 -4.35 -11.19
C SER A 22 -5.13 -3.57 -11.34
N GLY A 23 -5.05 -2.26 -11.46
CA GLY A 23 -6.24 -1.41 -11.59
C GLY A 23 -6.80 -0.98 -10.24
N LYS A 24 -8.08 -0.59 -10.25
CA LYS A 24 -8.76 0.10 -9.15
C LYS A 24 -8.60 -0.55 -7.78
N SER A 25 -8.82 -1.87 -7.68
CA SER A 25 -8.80 -2.56 -6.38
C SER A 25 -7.43 -2.52 -5.71
N LEU A 26 -6.33 -2.51 -6.49
CA LEU A 26 -5.00 -2.36 -5.89
C LEU A 26 -4.83 -0.98 -5.26
N ALA A 27 -5.28 0.08 -5.93
CA ALA A 27 -5.20 1.44 -5.41
C ALA A 27 -6.06 1.63 -4.15
N GLU A 28 -7.24 1.00 -4.10
CA GLU A 28 -8.09 0.94 -2.90
C GLU A 28 -7.36 0.24 -1.75
N TYR A 29 -6.83 -0.97 -1.98
CA TYR A 29 -6.08 -1.70 -0.95
C TYR A 29 -4.82 -0.97 -0.51
N ALA A 30 -4.09 -0.34 -1.42
CA ALA A 30 -2.90 0.45 -1.09
C ALA A 30 -3.26 1.66 -0.22
N GLY A 31 -4.37 2.35 -0.53
CA GLY A 31 -4.89 3.46 0.28
C GLY A 31 -5.31 3.01 1.67
N ASP A 32 -6.02 1.89 1.78
CA ASP A 32 -6.39 1.28 3.06
C ASP A 32 -5.15 0.90 3.87
N ILE A 33 -4.22 0.17 3.25
CA ILE A 33 -2.98 -0.27 3.89
C ILE A 33 -2.16 0.94 4.38
N GLN A 34 -2.02 1.98 3.58
CA GLN A 34 -1.35 3.23 3.98
C GLN A 34 -2.05 3.89 5.17
N THR A 35 -3.38 3.90 5.18
CA THR A 35 -4.16 4.50 6.28
C THR A 35 -4.00 3.72 7.59
N GLY A 36 -3.90 2.39 7.53
CA GLY A 36 -3.65 1.56 8.72
C GLY A 36 -2.20 1.61 9.19
N ILE A 37 -1.23 1.43 8.28
CA ILE A 37 0.21 1.49 8.61
C ILE A 37 0.59 2.88 9.12
N GLY A 38 0.04 3.94 8.52
CA GLY A 38 0.31 5.30 8.92
C GLY A 38 1.82 5.61 8.95
N ALA A 39 2.36 5.81 10.16
CA ALA A 39 3.74 6.22 10.39
C ALA A 39 4.70 5.03 10.57
N PHE A 40 4.19 3.79 10.64
CA PHE A 40 5.04 2.62 10.79
C PHE A 40 5.89 2.44 9.53
N GLU A 41 7.21 2.63 9.65
CA GLU A 41 8.13 2.34 8.57
C GLU A 41 8.38 0.84 8.51
N VAL A 42 7.71 0.19 7.56
CA VAL A 42 8.02 -1.18 7.19
C VAL A 42 8.84 -1.10 5.91
N GLY A 43 10.16 -1.28 6.01
CA GLY A 43 11.12 -1.09 4.91
C GLY A 43 10.93 -2.01 3.69
N ASP A 44 9.94 -2.91 3.73
CA ASP A 44 9.57 -3.78 2.63
C ASP A 44 8.32 -3.28 1.86
N PHE A 45 7.81 -2.08 2.13
CA PHE A 45 6.51 -1.60 1.57
C PHE A 45 6.65 -0.32 0.74
N ASP A 46 7.80 -0.04 0.16
CA ASP A 46 8.08 1.27 -0.46
C ASP A 46 7.11 1.61 -1.62
N ASP A 47 6.86 0.69 -2.54
CA ASP A 47 6.04 0.92 -3.72
C ASP A 47 4.55 0.94 -3.38
N LEU A 48 4.09 0.00 -2.55
CA LEU A 48 2.71 -0.07 -2.09
C LEU A 48 2.35 1.17 -1.27
N ARG A 49 3.27 1.64 -0.43
CA ARG A 49 3.10 2.84 0.38
C ARG A 49 3.06 4.09 -0.50
N MET A 50 3.93 4.17 -1.52
CA MET A 50 3.90 5.30 -2.47
C MET A 50 2.56 5.38 -3.20
N LEU A 51 2.04 4.25 -3.68
CA LEU A 51 0.74 4.18 -4.33
C LEU A 51 -0.40 4.58 -3.39
N GLY A 52 -0.37 4.09 -2.14
CA GLY A 52 -1.35 4.43 -1.12
C GLY A 52 -1.31 5.91 -0.72
N MET A 53 -0.13 6.49 -0.57
CA MET A 53 0.04 7.93 -0.30
C MET A 53 -0.48 8.79 -1.45
N ALA A 54 -0.22 8.39 -2.71
CA ALA A 54 -0.75 9.06 -3.88
C ALA A 54 -2.29 8.99 -3.94
N ALA A 55 -2.87 7.80 -3.72
CA ALA A 55 -4.32 7.61 -3.69
C ALA A 55 -4.99 8.45 -2.61
N SER A 56 -4.50 8.37 -1.38
CA SER A 56 -5.03 9.15 -0.26
C SER A 56 -4.89 10.64 -0.52
N LEU A 57 -3.72 11.12 -0.97
CA LEU A 57 -3.52 12.54 -1.24
C LEU A 57 -4.45 13.04 -2.36
N ALA A 58 -4.60 12.29 -3.45
CA ALA A 58 -5.48 12.65 -4.56
C ALA A 58 -6.95 12.80 -4.16
N VAL A 59 -7.43 11.96 -3.24
CA VAL A 59 -8.78 12.08 -2.67
C VAL A 59 -8.90 13.35 -1.83
N GLN A 60 -7.89 13.67 -1.02
CA GLN A 60 -7.93 14.80 -0.08
C GLN A 60 -7.77 16.17 -0.76
N ILE A 61 -7.00 16.24 -1.86
CA ILE A 61 -6.80 17.49 -2.61
C ILE A 61 -7.93 17.77 -3.61
N ARG A 62 -8.87 16.84 -3.79
CA ARG A 62 -9.99 16.97 -4.72
C ARG A 62 -10.84 18.20 -4.37
N GLY A 63 -11.00 19.10 -5.35
CA GLY A 63 -11.84 20.29 -5.20
C GLY A 63 -11.22 21.41 -4.37
N LEU A 64 -9.94 21.30 -4.01
CA LEU A 64 -9.19 22.41 -3.43
C LEU A 64 -8.70 23.36 -4.53
N PRO A 65 -8.62 24.67 -4.25
CA PRO A 65 -7.98 25.62 -5.15
C PRO A 65 -6.47 25.40 -5.20
N GLU A 66 -5.74 26.24 -5.96
CA GLU A 66 -4.27 26.25 -5.98
C GLU A 66 -3.70 26.39 -4.55
N ILE A 67 -2.79 25.47 -4.16
CA ILE A 67 -2.16 25.43 -2.85
C ILE A 67 -0.66 25.67 -2.97
N GLU A 68 -0.10 26.45 -2.05
CA GLU A 68 1.35 26.60 -1.93
C GLU A 68 2.00 25.34 -1.35
N TYR A 69 3.08 24.87 -1.98
CA TYR A 69 3.83 23.69 -1.53
C TYR A 69 4.17 23.66 -0.02
N PRO A 70 4.66 24.74 0.63
CA PRO A 70 4.97 24.71 2.05
C PRO A 70 3.75 24.49 2.95
N VAL A 71 2.56 24.94 2.51
CA VAL A 71 1.30 24.69 3.22
C VAL A 71 0.92 23.23 3.07
N LEU A 72 0.96 22.70 1.84
CA LEU A 72 0.65 21.30 1.57
C LEU A 72 1.58 20.35 2.32
N ALA A 73 2.88 20.66 2.42
CA ALA A 73 3.85 19.88 3.16
C ALA A 73 3.50 19.76 4.65
N ARG A 74 3.12 20.87 5.30
CA ARG A 74 2.73 20.87 6.71
C ARG A 74 1.43 20.13 6.95
N VAL A 75 0.44 20.34 6.07
CA VAL A 75 -0.86 19.68 6.18
C VAL A 75 -0.73 18.18 5.94
N SER A 76 0.09 17.76 4.98
CA SER A 76 0.29 16.35 4.65
C SER A 76 0.99 15.58 5.77
N ASP A 77 1.98 16.19 6.40
CA ASP A 77 2.67 15.62 7.56
C ASP A 77 1.72 15.50 8.76
N SER A 78 0.95 16.55 9.04
CA SER A 78 0.10 16.62 10.23
C SER A 78 -1.23 15.87 10.12
N LEU A 79 -1.85 15.80 8.94
CA LEU A 79 -3.21 15.24 8.76
C LEU A 79 -3.21 13.94 7.96
N PHE A 80 -2.28 13.77 7.02
CA PHE A 80 -2.29 12.62 6.11
C PHE A 80 -1.19 11.61 6.42
N ASN A 81 -0.34 11.91 7.41
CA ASN A 81 0.78 11.06 7.82
C ASN A 81 1.73 10.74 6.66
N ILE A 82 1.88 11.72 5.74
CA ILE A 82 2.78 11.65 4.59
C ILE A 82 4.00 12.49 4.94
N PRO A 83 5.17 11.87 5.16
CA PRO A 83 6.40 12.60 5.45
C PRO A 83 6.72 13.59 4.33
N THR A 84 7.23 14.77 4.69
CA THR A 84 7.60 15.79 3.70
C THR A 84 8.63 15.28 2.67
N VAL A 85 9.44 14.29 3.04
CA VAL A 85 10.40 13.63 2.13
C VAL A 85 9.71 12.79 1.05
N ALA A 86 8.58 12.15 1.38
CA ALA A 86 7.79 11.33 0.47
C ALA A 86 6.78 12.15 -0.34
N LEU A 87 6.46 13.38 0.10
CA LEU A 87 5.50 14.23 -0.60
C LEU A 87 5.94 14.60 -2.01
N LYS A 88 7.23 14.91 -2.23
CA LYS A 88 7.74 15.25 -3.57
C LYS A 88 7.58 14.13 -4.59
N PRO A 89 8.04 12.89 -4.33
CA PRO A 89 7.83 11.80 -5.28
C PRO A 89 6.34 11.52 -5.49
N VAL A 90 5.52 11.56 -4.43
CA VAL A 90 4.07 11.36 -4.54
C VAL A 90 3.41 12.41 -5.45
N LEU A 91 3.76 13.69 -5.30
CA LEU A 91 3.22 14.76 -6.15
C LEU A 91 3.62 14.60 -7.61
N ARG A 92 4.85 14.13 -7.87
CA ARG A 92 5.33 13.85 -9.24
C ARG A 92 4.58 12.69 -9.86
N THR A 93 4.37 11.60 -9.11
CA THR A 93 3.50 10.49 -9.52
C THR A 93 2.09 10.99 -9.85
N LEU A 94 1.51 11.88 -9.03
CA LEU A 94 0.19 12.44 -9.32
C LEU A 94 0.17 13.35 -10.55
N GLU A 95 1.27 14.05 -10.84
CA GLU A 95 1.41 14.85 -12.06
C GLU A 95 1.51 13.95 -13.30
N GLU A 96 2.26 12.85 -13.22
CA GLU A 96 2.37 11.84 -14.29
C GLU A 96 1.02 11.20 -14.60
N VAL A 97 0.20 10.94 -13.57
CA VAL A 97 -1.18 10.44 -13.72
C VAL A 97 -2.15 11.52 -14.24
N GLY A 98 -1.71 12.78 -14.31
CA GLY A 98 -2.52 13.92 -14.77
C GLY A 98 -3.60 14.32 -13.78
N MET A 99 -3.37 14.12 -12.48
CA MET A 99 -4.28 14.52 -11.40
C MET A 99 -3.95 15.87 -10.78
N VAL A 100 -2.69 16.29 -10.87
CA VAL A 100 -2.22 17.58 -10.37
C VAL A 100 -1.32 18.23 -11.40
N ARG A 101 -1.29 19.55 -11.39
CA ARG A 101 -0.31 20.34 -12.12
C ARG A 101 0.66 20.95 -11.13
N LEU A 102 1.95 20.72 -11.31
CA LEU A 102 2.99 21.30 -10.46
C LEU A 102 3.55 22.56 -11.11
N TYR A 103 3.58 23.65 -10.35
CA TYR A 103 4.29 24.86 -10.74
C TYR A 103 5.69 24.83 -10.12
N GLU A 104 6.67 24.48 -10.92
CA GLU A 104 8.07 24.43 -10.51
C GLU A 104 8.81 25.72 -10.90
N THR A 105 9.58 26.27 -9.97
CA THR A 105 10.62 27.27 -10.27
C THR A 105 11.99 26.59 -10.15
N GLY A 106 12.55 26.19 -11.29
CA GLY A 106 13.83 25.47 -11.35
C GLY A 106 13.73 24.04 -10.85
N LYS A 107 14.16 23.78 -9.60
CA LYS A 107 14.07 22.45 -8.94
C LYS A 107 13.09 22.42 -7.76
N THR A 108 12.41 23.54 -7.51
CA THR A 108 11.57 23.71 -6.33
C THR A 108 10.12 23.84 -6.78
N ILE A 109 9.27 22.96 -6.27
CA ILE A 109 7.81 23.05 -6.43
C ILE A 109 7.35 24.25 -5.58
N THR A 110 6.71 25.20 -6.23
CA THR A 110 6.19 26.42 -5.58
C THR A 110 4.72 26.29 -5.26
N LYS A 111 3.94 25.79 -6.22
CA LYS A 111 2.49 25.63 -6.09
C LYS A 111 2.01 24.34 -6.73
N VAL A 112 0.87 23.86 -6.26
CA VAL A 112 0.19 22.65 -6.72
C VAL A 112 -1.26 23.01 -7.05
N ASP A 113 -1.69 22.69 -8.25
CA ASP A 113 -3.06 22.90 -8.71
C ASP A 113 -3.75 21.54 -8.92
N PRO A 114 -4.73 21.17 -8.07
CA PRO A 114 -5.45 19.92 -8.20
C PRO A 114 -6.42 19.94 -9.39
N GLU A 115 -6.15 19.12 -10.41
CA GLU A 115 -7.04 18.95 -11.58
C GLU A 115 -7.98 17.74 -11.42
N VAL A 116 -8.07 17.17 -10.21
CA VAL A 116 -8.82 15.94 -9.92
C VAL A 116 -10.33 16.12 -10.20
N PRO A 117 -10.92 15.42 -11.19
CA PRO A 117 -12.33 15.59 -11.52
C PRO A 117 -13.25 15.02 -10.44
N TYR A 118 -14.35 15.70 -10.15
CA TYR A 118 -15.29 15.31 -9.08
C TYR A 118 -15.93 13.93 -9.27
N PHE A 119 -16.14 13.52 -10.52
CA PHE A 119 -16.90 12.32 -10.89
C PHE A 119 -16.03 11.15 -11.36
N GLU A 120 -14.73 11.33 -11.49
CA GLU A 120 -13.84 10.24 -11.88
C GLU A 120 -13.41 9.42 -10.67
N ASP A 121 -13.22 8.13 -10.95
CA ASP A 121 -12.73 7.18 -9.98
C ASP A 121 -11.21 7.33 -9.85
N VAL A 122 -10.79 8.15 -8.88
CA VAL A 122 -9.36 8.40 -8.57
C VAL A 122 -8.58 7.10 -8.41
N TYR A 123 -9.20 6.08 -7.82
CA TYR A 123 -8.59 4.77 -7.67
C TYR A 123 -8.41 4.04 -9.00
N GLN A 124 -9.31 4.22 -9.97
CA GLN A 124 -9.15 3.63 -11.29
C GLN A 124 -7.93 4.23 -12.02
N LYS A 125 -7.79 5.55 -12.04
CA LYS A 125 -6.65 6.21 -12.71
C LYS A 125 -5.31 5.88 -12.07
N ILE A 126 -5.24 5.87 -10.74
CA ILE A 126 -4.03 5.48 -10.00
C ILE A 126 -3.76 3.98 -10.16
N GLY A 127 -4.82 3.18 -10.22
CA GLY A 127 -4.75 1.75 -10.51
C GLY A 127 -4.27 1.42 -11.92
N ASP A 128 -4.58 2.25 -12.92
CA ASP A 128 -4.07 2.06 -14.29
C ASP A 128 -2.56 2.34 -14.32
N TYR A 129 -2.11 3.33 -13.54
CA TYR A 129 -0.70 3.66 -13.34
C TYR A 129 0.04 2.65 -12.43
N SER A 130 -0.69 1.85 -11.65
CA SER A 130 -0.11 0.83 -10.77
C SER A 130 0.67 -0.24 -11.53
N SER A 131 0.49 -0.36 -12.85
CA SER A 131 1.24 -1.25 -13.72
C SER A 131 2.73 -0.90 -13.82
N GLU A 132 3.11 0.33 -13.49
CA GLU A 132 4.51 0.77 -13.45
C GLU A 132 5.21 0.41 -12.13
N PHE A 133 4.44 0.18 -11.06
CA PHE A 133 4.98 -0.22 -9.75
C PHE A 133 5.21 -1.73 -9.72
N ARG A 134 6.38 -2.15 -9.19
CA ARG A 134 6.75 -3.56 -9.10
C ARG A 134 6.67 -4.01 -7.65
N LEU A 135 5.45 -4.33 -7.23
CA LEU A 135 5.21 -4.87 -5.89
C LEU A 135 6.09 -6.08 -5.64
N ASN A 136 6.79 -6.09 -4.51
CA ASN A 136 7.57 -7.22 -4.05
C ASN A 136 6.68 -8.35 -3.49
N GLU A 137 7.28 -9.48 -3.16
CA GLU A 137 6.57 -10.66 -2.64
C GLU A 137 5.80 -10.35 -1.34
N THR A 138 6.37 -9.56 -0.44
CA THR A 138 5.75 -9.17 0.83
C THR A 138 4.53 -8.25 0.60
N GLU A 139 4.63 -7.29 -0.32
CA GLU A 139 3.55 -6.37 -0.67
C GLU A 139 2.40 -7.11 -1.35
N GLN A 140 2.72 -7.99 -2.31
CA GLN A 140 1.73 -8.84 -2.96
C GLN A 140 1.03 -9.77 -1.95
N ALA A 141 1.78 -10.32 -1.00
CA ALA A 141 1.24 -11.12 0.09
C ALA A 141 0.27 -10.31 0.96
N MET A 142 0.66 -9.10 1.37
CA MET A 142 -0.19 -8.24 2.20
C MET A 142 -1.51 -7.88 1.49
N VAL A 143 -1.44 -7.47 0.22
CA VAL A 143 -2.65 -7.15 -0.58
C VAL A 143 -3.57 -8.37 -0.68
N ARG A 144 -3.02 -9.57 -0.88
CA ARG A 144 -3.80 -10.82 -0.91
C ARG A 144 -4.47 -11.13 0.42
N ILE A 145 -3.74 -10.98 1.53
CA ILE A 145 -4.27 -11.20 2.88
C ILE A 145 -5.44 -10.24 3.12
N MET A 146 -5.25 -8.95 2.82
CA MET A 146 -6.27 -7.92 2.96
C MET A 146 -7.50 -8.18 2.09
N ALA A 147 -7.31 -8.56 0.82
CA ALA A 147 -8.39 -8.87 -0.10
C ALA A 147 -9.24 -10.08 0.35
N GLU A 148 -8.63 -11.07 0.99
CA GLU A 148 -9.35 -12.23 1.54
C GLU A 148 -10.05 -11.91 2.86
N LEU A 149 -9.40 -11.17 3.77
CA LEU A 149 -9.99 -10.75 5.04
C LEU A 149 -11.13 -9.75 4.86
N GLN A 150 -11.10 -8.93 3.80
CA GLN A 150 -12.20 -8.00 3.48
C GLN A 150 -13.48 -8.76 3.07
N LYS A 151 -13.35 -9.91 2.39
CA LYS A 151 -14.51 -10.71 1.98
C LYS A 151 -15.13 -11.44 3.17
N LYS A 152 -14.30 -11.92 4.10
CA LYS A 152 -14.75 -12.65 5.29
C LYS A 152 -13.66 -12.76 6.35
N PRO A 153 -14.04 -12.72 7.64
CA PRO A 153 -13.19 -13.20 8.73
C PRO A 153 -12.73 -14.64 8.48
N GLU A 154 -11.42 -14.89 8.54
CA GLU A 154 -10.84 -16.22 8.35
C GLU A 154 -9.84 -16.55 9.46
N ASN A 155 -9.59 -17.85 9.67
CA ASN A 155 -8.51 -18.30 10.55
C ASN A 155 -7.21 -18.47 9.76
N LYS A 156 -6.08 -18.38 10.46
CA LYS A 156 -4.74 -18.46 9.87
C LYS A 156 -4.53 -19.67 8.95
N ASP A 157 -4.98 -20.86 9.37
CA ASP A 157 -4.75 -22.09 8.59
C ASP A 157 -5.55 -22.14 7.28
N ARG A 158 -6.77 -21.57 7.27
CA ARG A 158 -7.55 -21.45 6.03
C ARG A 158 -6.96 -20.37 5.13
N LEU A 159 -6.46 -19.29 5.71
CA LEU A 159 -5.82 -18.22 4.97
C LEU A 159 -4.51 -18.71 4.31
N LEU A 160 -3.70 -19.53 5.00
CA LEU A 160 -2.57 -20.25 4.39
C LEU A 160 -3.00 -21.12 3.22
N SER A 161 -4.03 -21.94 3.43
CA SER A 161 -4.53 -22.89 2.42
C SER A 161 -5.09 -22.19 1.18
N ARG A 162 -5.73 -21.03 1.33
CA ARG A 162 -6.31 -20.25 0.23
C ARG A 162 -5.27 -19.42 -0.52
N THR A 163 -4.36 -18.81 0.20
CA THR A 163 -3.37 -17.90 -0.40
C THR A 163 -2.17 -18.63 -0.98
N GLY A 164 -1.91 -19.87 -0.55
CA GLY A 164 -0.79 -20.69 -1.02
C GLY A 164 0.59 -20.13 -0.66
N MET A 165 0.65 -19.18 0.28
CA MET A 165 1.89 -18.52 0.69
C MET A 165 2.72 -19.39 1.64
N GLU A 166 4.00 -19.07 1.74
CA GLU A 166 4.86 -19.65 2.77
C GLU A 166 4.41 -19.24 4.17
N SER A 167 4.45 -20.17 5.13
CA SER A 167 4.05 -19.88 6.52
C SER A 167 4.86 -18.75 7.16
N SER A 168 6.15 -18.64 6.85
CA SER A 168 7.03 -17.61 7.42
C SER A 168 6.67 -16.22 6.88
N LEU A 169 6.41 -16.11 5.57
CA LEU A 169 5.94 -14.89 4.91
C LEU A 169 4.60 -14.45 5.47
N LEU A 170 3.66 -15.38 5.66
CA LEU A 170 2.37 -15.07 6.26
C LEU A 170 2.53 -14.58 7.70
N ASP A 171 3.34 -15.25 8.52
CA ASP A 171 3.56 -14.85 9.91
C ASP A 171 4.16 -13.44 10.00
N ARG A 172 5.09 -13.11 9.11
CA ARG A 172 5.66 -11.76 9.02
C ARG A 172 4.60 -10.73 8.62
N CYS A 173 3.78 -11.02 7.61
CA CYS A 173 2.70 -10.12 7.17
C CYS A 173 1.63 -9.93 8.25
N LEU A 174 1.27 -10.99 8.99
CA LEU A 174 0.32 -10.91 10.09
C LEU A 174 0.90 -10.12 11.27
N ALA A 175 2.18 -10.29 11.60
CA ALA A 175 2.84 -9.49 12.63
C ALA A 175 2.82 -8.01 12.27
N ILE A 176 3.22 -7.67 11.02
CA ILE A 176 3.17 -6.31 10.50
C ILE A 176 1.74 -5.76 10.53
N GLY A 177 0.76 -6.53 10.04
CA GLY A 177 -0.64 -6.14 9.99
C GLY A 177 -1.27 -5.95 11.38
N SER A 178 -0.88 -6.74 12.37
CA SER A 178 -1.33 -6.56 13.74
C SER A 178 -0.66 -5.39 14.45
N GLU A 179 0.64 -5.16 14.21
CA GLU A 179 1.36 -4.00 14.75
C GLU A 179 0.87 -2.69 14.12
N SER A 180 0.53 -2.70 12.84
CA SER A 180 -0.05 -1.58 12.12
C SER A 180 -1.55 -1.39 12.39
N GLY A 181 -2.18 -2.24 13.20
CA GLY A 181 -3.62 -2.18 13.45
C GLY A 181 -4.50 -2.45 12.21
N LEU A 182 -3.93 -3.00 11.13
CA LEU A 182 -4.67 -3.43 9.93
C LEU A 182 -5.51 -4.68 10.21
N ILE A 183 -4.98 -5.58 11.04
CA ILE A 183 -5.55 -6.90 11.32
C ILE A 183 -5.76 -7.05 12.82
N ALA A 184 -7.01 -7.24 13.24
CA ALA A 184 -7.33 -7.68 14.59
C ALA A 184 -7.23 -9.20 14.71
N ASP A 185 -6.48 -9.66 15.71
CA ASP A 185 -6.46 -11.05 16.14
C ASP A 185 -7.46 -11.24 17.29
N HIS A 186 -8.60 -11.86 16.97
CA HIS A 186 -9.58 -12.28 17.95
C HIS A 186 -9.35 -13.75 18.35
N ARG A 187 -8.86 -13.94 19.58
CA ARG A 187 -8.79 -15.27 20.20
C ARG A 187 -10.19 -15.75 20.58
N VAL A 188 -10.71 -16.70 19.82
CA VAL A 188 -11.91 -17.44 20.21
C VAL A 188 -11.46 -18.60 21.11
N ARG A 189 -12.06 -18.68 22.32
CA ARG A 189 -11.73 -19.65 23.38
C ARG A 189 -11.30 -21.02 22.83
N GLY A 190 -10.06 -21.41 23.12
CA GLY A 190 -9.59 -22.79 22.95
C GLY A 190 -8.29 -22.91 22.19
N THR A 191 -8.21 -22.47 20.93
CA THR A 191 -6.95 -22.59 20.14
C THR A 191 -6.96 -21.78 18.84
N ASN A 192 -8.11 -21.30 18.35
CA ASN A 192 -8.23 -20.74 17.01
C ASN A 192 -8.28 -19.21 17.02
N ARG A 193 -7.39 -18.58 16.26
CA ARG A 193 -7.31 -17.12 16.06
C ARG A 193 -8.14 -16.75 14.85
N THR A 194 -9.15 -15.91 15.05
CA THR A 194 -9.95 -15.34 13.96
C THR A 194 -9.34 -14.00 13.61
N LEU A 195 -9.01 -13.82 12.33
CA LEU A 195 -8.41 -12.60 11.81
C LEU A 195 -9.49 -11.78 11.13
N GLU A 196 -9.54 -10.50 11.44
CA GLU A 196 -10.47 -9.54 10.84
C GLU A 196 -9.72 -8.28 10.40
N SER A 197 -10.15 -7.67 9.30
CA SER A 197 -9.69 -6.35 8.87
C SER A 197 -10.28 -5.26 9.77
N CYS A 198 -9.45 -4.38 10.32
CA CYS A 198 -9.87 -3.30 11.23
C CYS A 198 -10.30 -2.02 10.53
N ILE A 199 -9.96 -1.83 9.24
CA ILE A 199 -10.14 -0.54 8.55
C ILE A 199 -11.59 -0.26 8.14
N LEU A 200 -12.45 -1.29 8.13
CA LEU A 200 -13.87 -1.14 7.81
C LEU A 200 -14.75 -1.27 9.07
N ARG A 201 -14.82 -0.19 9.84
CA ARG A 201 -15.95 0.10 10.76
C ARG A 201 -16.43 1.52 10.61
#